data_AF-A0AAU1VAL6-F1
#
_entry.id   AF-A0AAU1VAL6-F1
#
_cell.length_a   1.000
_cell.length_b   1.000
_cell.length_c   1.000
_cell.angle_alpha   90.00
_cell.angle_beta   90.00
_cell.angle_gamma   90.00
#
_symmetry.space_group_name_H-M   'P 1'
#
loop_
_entity.id
_entity.type
_entity.pdbx_description
1 polymer ?
#
loop_
_entity_poly.entity_id
_entity_poly.type
_entity_poly.pdbx_seq_one_letter_code
_entity_poly.pdbx_strand_id
1 'polypeptide(L)'
;MHTSRRLSARLAATASATCLAAVGLALVPAGDASAAGAPQGGHVYSLTAANSGKNAAVQGDSLADGATVVQKTASGGPGQLWEAVDHGDGTFSLVNINSGKCMDVQNGSVTAGSPIIQWPCTGASNQNWTFSGSEIVSARSGLCLDVSDGSAAEDHRIIQWTCKTTANANQQWSLTERPRSGTWGPAMTSGGQSFNAQTLRMVVHNNTSGAGLRIRLSNLRSTTALSVGAVTVAVQSSGATAVAGTTHTVTFGRSATPAIPAGQELTSDVIPMSVVAEQNLLVSVYLPGTTGASTYHYDAHQTSYLSAAGTGNHAAEEAATNFTATTNHWFYVAGLDVVSPTAKGTVVAIGDSITDGSSATDNANRRWPDYLARRLQAESGGQRLGVADAGIGGNRVVHDSPSTQQGIAAVTRFSHDVLTQPGVKDVILLEGINDINSTAFPTTADEIIAGYRTIIDQAHTAGVRIIGGTILPASQTADKAASRAQVNDWIRTSGAFDAVIDFDAALRDPANPAQLLPAYDGGDHVHPNSAGMQAMANTVNLALLTS
;
A
#
# COMPACT_ATOMS: atom_id res chain seq x y z
N MET A 1 -61.52 -53.46 -18.99
CA MET A 1 -61.30 -54.69 -18.20
C MET A 1 -60.08 -55.42 -18.74
N HIS A 2 -59.12 -55.71 -17.86
CA HIS A 2 -58.08 -56.75 -17.90
C HIS A 2 -57.03 -56.77 -19.03
N THR A 3 -55.79 -56.28 -18.79
CA THR A 3 -54.57 -56.98 -18.25
C THR A 3 -53.94 -57.97 -19.26
N SER A 4 -52.65 -57.91 -19.62
CA SER A 4 -51.52 -58.26 -18.73
C SER A 4 -50.13 -58.22 -19.41
N ARG A 5 -49.11 -57.79 -18.62
CA ARG A 5 -47.69 -58.26 -18.44
C ARG A 5 -46.81 -58.59 -19.67
N ARG A 6 -45.68 -57.90 -19.94
CA ARG A 6 -44.32 -57.79 -19.30
C ARG A 6 -43.23 -58.66 -20.00
N LEU A 7 -42.27 -57.93 -20.58
CA LEU A 7 -40.79 -58.11 -20.69
C LEU A 7 -40.14 -59.50 -20.83
N SER A 8 -39.19 -59.63 -21.79
CA SER A 8 -37.73 -59.70 -21.51
C SER A 8 -36.84 -59.66 -22.77
N ALA A 9 -35.63 -59.15 -22.55
CA ALA A 9 -34.52 -58.72 -23.43
C ALA A 9 -33.93 -59.71 -24.45
N ARG A 10 -33.17 -59.18 -25.45
CA ARG A 10 -31.75 -59.50 -25.74
C ARG A 10 -31.09 -58.60 -26.84
N LEU A 11 -29.91 -58.06 -26.46
CA LEU A 11 -28.62 -57.82 -27.14
C LEU A 11 -28.43 -57.02 -28.46
N ALA A 12 -27.53 -56.02 -28.32
CA ALA A 12 -26.27 -55.75 -29.06
C ALA A 12 -26.28 -54.99 -30.41
N ALA A 13 -25.55 -53.86 -30.46
CA ALA A 13 -24.46 -53.60 -31.42
C ALA A 13 -23.73 -52.27 -31.10
N THR A 14 -22.43 -52.29 -31.37
CA THR A 14 -21.37 -51.27 -31.20
C THR A 14 -21.45 -50.10 -32.20
N ALA A 15 -20.97 -48.91 -31.82
CA ALA A 15 -20.57 -47.87 -32.76
C ALA A 15 -19.39 -47.03 -32.22
N SER A 16 -18.31 -46.97 -33.00
CA SER A 16 -17.18 -46.05 -32.86
C SER A 16 -17.52 -44.71 -33.52
N ALA A 17 -17.16 -43.59 -32.90
CA ALA A 17 -17.30 -42.25 -33.51
C ALA A 17 -16.00 -41.45 -33.39
N THR A 18 -15.52 -41.02 -34.55
CA THR A 18 -14.41 -40.11 -34.83
C THR A 18 -14.83 -38.68 -34.50
N CYS A 19 -14.08 -37.96 -33.65
CA CYS A 19 -14.32 -36.52 -33.38
C CYS A 19 -13.57 -35.64 -34.39
N LEU A 20 -14.32 -34.82 -35.12
CA LEU A 20 -13.82 -33.68 -35.90
C LEU A 20 -13.57 -32.47 -34.98
N ALA A 21 -12.48 -31.76 -35.26
CA ALA A 21 -12.10 -30.52 -34.60
C ALA A 21 -13.08 -29.37 -34.92
N ALA A 22 -13.52 -28.65 -33.87
CA ALA A 22 -14.14 -27.34 -33.98
C ALA A 22 -13.23 -26.31 -33.30
N VAL A 23 -12.83 -25.29 -34.07
CA VAL A 23 -12.08 -24.12 -33.59
C VAL A 23 -13.00 -23.32 -32.68
N GLY A 24 -12.76 -23.41 -31.37
CA GLY A 24 -13.42 -22.59 -30.37
C GLY A 24 -12.70 -21.25 -30.23
N LEU A 25 -13.32 -20.18 -30.72
CA LEU A 25 -12.96 -18.82 -30.36
C LEU A 25 -13.28 -18.67 -28.86
N ALA A 26 -12.26 -18.69 -28.00
CA ALA A 26 -12.44 -18.44 -26.58
C ALA A 26 -12.85 -16.98 -26.38
N LEU A 27 -14.12 -16.74 -26.10
CA LEU A 27 -14.56 -15.50 -25.47
C LEU A 27 -13.88 -15.43 -24.10
N VAL A 28 -12.96 -14.48 -23.96
CA VAL A 28 -12.56 -13.96 -22.66
C VAL A 28 -13.83 -13.45 -21.99
N PRO A 29 -14.21 -13.90 -20.78
CA PRO A 29 -15.30 -13.25 -20.09
C PRO A 29 -14.84 -11.83 -19.78
N ALA A 30 -15.53 -10.84 -20.37
CA ALA A 30 -15.54 -9.51 -19.81
C ALA A 30 -15.94 -9.68 -18.34
N GLY A 31 -15.12 -9.17 -17.42
CA GLY A 31 -15.43 -9.23 -15.99
C GLY A 31 -16.87 -8.79 -15.76
N ASP A 32 -17.62 -9.62 -15.05
CA ASP A 32 -19.01 -9.32 -14.72
C ASP A 32 -19.06 -7.96 -14.02
N ALA A 33 -19.57 -6.95 -14.72
CA ALA A 33 -20.02 -5.72 -14.09
C ALA A 33 -21.25 -6.09 -13.25
N SER A 34 -21.02 -6.48 -12.00
CA SER A 34 -22.08 -6.48 -11.00
C SER A 34 -22.58 -5.04 -10.84
N ALA A 35 -23.89 -4.86 -10.69
CA ALA A 35 -24.46 -3.56 -10.31
C ALA A 35 -23.75 -3.12 -9.02
N ALA A 36 -23.03 -1.99 -9.07
CA ALA A 36 -22.20 -1.55 -7.95
C ALA A 36 -23.06 -1.44 -6.69
N GLY A 37 -22.72 -2.19 -5.64
CA GLY A 37 -23.20 -1.93 -4.29
C GLY A 37 -22.61 -0.63 -3.75
N ALA A 38 -22.94 -0.28 -2.50
CA ALA A 38 -22.30 0.86 -1.82
C ALA A 38 -20.76 0.74 -1.87
N PRO A 39 -20.03 1.86 -2.03
CA PRO A 39 -18.57 1.84 -2.04
C PRO A 39 -18.02 1.35 -0.71
N GLN A 40 -16.83 0.76 -0.74
CA GLN A 40 -16.06 0.52 0.48
C GLN A 40 -15.50 1.83 1.04
N GLY A 41 -15.74 2.07 2.33
CA GLY A 41 -15.22 3.23 3.06
C GLY A 41 -13.69 3.27 3.04
N GLY A 42 -13.13 4.45 2.79
CA GLY A 42 -11.70 4.69 2.65
C GLY A 42 -11.13 4.32 1.28
N HIS A 43 -11.93 3.96 0.29
CA HIS A 43 -11.46 3.69 -1.07
C HIS A 43 -11.72 4.90 -1.99
N VAL A 44 -10.98 4.99 -3.09
CA VAL A 44 -11.05 6.10 -4.05
C VAL A 44 -11.67 5.60 -5.35
N TYR A 45 -12.61 6.37 -5.90
CA TYR A 45 -13.38 5.97 -7.07
C TYR A 45 -13.43 7.09 -8.12
N SER A 46 -13.48 6.71 -9.40
CA SER A 46 -14.11 7.55 -10.42
C SER A 46 -15.59 7.18 -10.54
N LEU A 47 -16.46 8.19 -10.65
CA LEU A 47 -17.91 8.02 -10.78
C LEU A 47 -18.29 8.29 -12.24
N THR A 48 -18.68 7.25 -12.98
CA THR A 48 -18.93 7.33 -14.43
C THR A 48 -20.43 7.34 -14.71
N ALA A 49 -20.94 8.38 -15.37
CA ALA A 49 -22.35 8.47 -15.75
C ALA A 49 -22.67 7.51 -16.91
N ALA A 50 -23.72 6.70 -16.77
CA ALA A 50 -24.06 5.67 -17.75
C ALA A 50 -24.57 6.24 -19.11
N ASN A 51 -25.12 7.46 -19.14
CA ASN A 51 -25.61 8.09 -20.37
C ASN A 51 -24.49 8.55 -21.32
N SER A 52 -23.30 8.86 -20.78
CA SER A 52 -22.21 9.49 -21.54
C SER A 52 -20.87 8.77 -21.44
N GLY A 53 -20.67 7.92 -20.43
CA GLY A 53 -19.38 7.32 -20.11
C GLY A 53 -18.36 8.31 -19.51
N LYS A 54 -18.81 9.48 -19.04
CA LYS A 54 -17.96 10.54 -18.49
C LYS A 54 -17.95 10.55 -16.96
N ASN A 55 -16.86 11.08 -16.39
CA ASN A 55 -16.67 11.10 -14.94
C ASN A 55 -17.25 12.36 -14.30
N ALA A 56 -17.79 12.23 -13.09
CA ALA A 56 -18.03 13.37 -12.21
C ALA A 56 -16.70 14.01 -11.81
N ALA A 57 -16.57 15.31 -12.07
CA ALA A 57 -15.33 16.06 -11.94
C ALA A 57 -15.60 17.46 -11.37
N VAL A 58 -14.68 17.99 -10.58
CA VAL A 58 -14.70 19.41 -10.22
C VAL A 58 -14.30 20.23 -11.43
N GLN A 59 -15.13 21.21 -11.82
CA GLN A 59 -14.90 22.01 -13.01
C GLN A 59 -13.55 22.74 -12.95
N GLY A 60 -12.73 22.54 -13.99
CA GLY A 60 -11.40 23.13 -14.11
C GLY A 60 -10.40 22.71 -13.02
N ASP A 61 -10.65 21.57 -12.34
CA ASP A 61 -9.83 21.10 -11.21
C ASP A 61 -9.67 22.16 -10.10
N SER A 62 -10.67 23.04 -9.98
CA SER A 62 -10.64 24.16 -9.04
C SER A 62 -10.50 23.69 -7.61
N LEU A 63 -9.75 24.44 -6.80
CA LEU A 63 -9.67 24.26 -5.36
C LEU A 63 -10.64 25.19 -4.61
N ALA A 64 -11.44 26.00 -5.30
CA ALA A 64 -12.31 26.99 -4.68
C ALA A 64 -13.56 26.37 -4.04
N ASP A 65 -14.02 26.98 -2.95
CA ASP A 65 -15.33 26.70 -2.37
C ASP A 65 -16.44 27.03 -3.37
N GLY A 66 -17.42 26.14 -3.52
CA GLY A 66 -18.54 26.35 -4.44
C GLY A 66 -18.24 26.04 -5.91
N ALA A 67 -17.03 25.54 -6.24
CA ALA A 67 -16.75 25.08 -7.59
C ALA A 67 -17.72 23.97 -8.00
N THR A 68 -18.30 24.10 -9.20
CA THR A 68 -19.34 23.20 -9.70
C THR A 68 -18.78 21.82 -10.01
N VAL A 69 -19.56 20.79 -9.71
CA VAL A 69 -19.29 19.42 -10.17
C VAL A 69 -19.99 19.22 -11.52
N VAL A 70 -19.24 18.75 -12.49
CA VAL A 70 -19.65 18.54 -13.88
C VAL A 70 -19.32 17.13 -14.34
N GLN A 71 -19.91 16.67 -15.45
CA GLN A 71 -19.36 15.51 -16.14
C GLN A 71 -18.24 15.93 -17.10
N LYS A 72 -17.17 15.14 -17.18
CA LYS A 72 -16.04 15.38 -18.07
C LYS A 72 -15.43 14.07 -18.56
N THR A 73 -14.90 14.06 -19.78
CA THR A 73 -14.16 12.91 -20.31
C THR A 73 -13.10 12.44 -19.31
N ALA A 74 -13.01 11.12 -19.11
CA ALA A 74 -12.11 10.51 -18.15
C ALA A 74 -10.64 10.85 -18.48
N SER A 75 -9.97 11.54 -17.56
CA SER A 75 -8.54 11.85 -17.62
C SER A 75 -7.72 11.07 -16.60
N GLY A 76 -8.37 10.56 -15.54
CA GLY A 76 -7.71 9.96 -14.39
C GLY A 76 -7.06 10.98 -13.45
N GLY A 77 -7.24 12.28 -13.71
CA GLY A 77 -6.72 13.35 -12.85
C GLY A 77 -7.46 13.42 -11.49
N PRO A 78 -6.81 13.97 -10.45
CA PRO A 78 -7.33 13.94 -9.08
C PRO A 78 -8.66 14.69 -8.91
N GLY A 79 -8.96 15.69 -9.76
CA GLY A 79 -10.26 16.39 -9.74
C GLY A 79 -11.45 15.52 -10.17
N GLN A 80 -11.21 14.31 -10.72
CA GLN A 80 -12.24 13.32 -11.09
C GLN A 80 -12.34 12.17 -10.09
N LEU A 81 -11.55 12.17 -9.03
CA LEU A 81 -11.41 11.06 -8.10
C LEU A 81 -11.98 11.44 -6.72
N TRP A 82 -12.77 10.53 -6.18
CA TRP A 82 -13.56 10.76 -4.97
C TRP A 82 -13.28 9.63 -3.96
N GLU A 83 -12.74 9.99 -2.81
CA GLU A 83 -12.68 9.13 -1.63
C GLU A 83 -14.08 8.95 -1.06
N ALA A 84 -14.54 7.71 -0.93
CA ALA A 84 -15.76 7.40 -0.20
C ALA A 84 -15.44 7.30 1.29
N VAL A 85 -15.99 8.19 2.12
CA VAL A 85 -15.88 8.11 3.58
C VAL A 85 -17.17 7.52 4.12
N ASP A 86 -17.08 6.34 4.74
CA ASP A 86 -18.21 5.68 5.40
C ASP A 86 -18.44 6.28 6.80
N HIS A 87 -19.69 6.64 7.09
CA HIS A 87 -20.10 7.17 8.39
C HIS A 87 -20.60 6.08 9.36
N GLY A 88 -20.70 4.83 8.91
CA GLY A 88 -21.15 3.67 9.71
C GLY A 88 -22.66 3.58 9.90
N ASP A 89 -23.42 4.51 9.32
CA ASP A 89 -24.89 4.57 9.36
C ASP A 89 -25.53 4.27 7.98
N GLY A 90 -24.74 3.79 7.02
CA GLY A 90 -25.16 3.54 5.64
C GLY A 90 -25.09 4.77 4.73
N THR A 91 -24.64 5.91 5.24
CA THR A 91 -24.34 7.10 4.44
C THR A 91 -22.84 7.29 4.24
N PHE A 92 -22.49 7.97 3.14
CA PHE A 92 -21.11 8.25 2.76
C PHE A 92 -20.92 9.73 2.41
N SER A 93 -19.76 10.27 2.72
CA SER A 93 -19.27 11.49 2.03
C SER A 93 -18.41 11.10 0.84
N LEU A 94 -18.52 11.85 -0.24
CA LEU A 94 -17.64 11.73 -1.41
C LEU A 94 -16.68 12.91 -1.40
N VAL A 95 -15.39 12.66 -1.16
CA VAL A 95 -14.38 13.71 -0.96
C VAL A 95 -13.41 13.74 -2.13
N ASN A 96 -13.33 14.89 -2.80
CA ASN A 96 -12.45 15.05 -3.94
C ASN A 96 -10.98 15.00 -3.50
N ILE A 97 -10.17 14.14 -4.11
CA ILE A 97 -8.77 13.96 -3.67
C ILE A 97 -7.84 15.09 -4.11
N ASN A 98 -8.28 16.00 -5.00
CA ASN A 98 -7.51 17.17 -5.39
C ASN A 98 -7.65 18.31 -4.39
N SER A 99 -8.84 18.51 -3.83
CA SER A 99 -9.15 19.65 -2.97
C SER A 99 -9.37 19.28 -1.50
N GLY A 100 -9.61 18.00 -1.19
CA GLY A 100 -10.02 17.54 0.14
C GLY A 100 -11.45 17.97 0.52
N LYS A 101 -12.27 18.43 -0.45
CA LYS A 101 -13.62 18.95 -0.24
C LYS A 101 -14.70 17.94 -0.59
N CYS A 102 -15.82 18.02 0.10
CA CYS A 102 -16.96 17.11 -0.07
C CYS A 102 -17.82 17.50 -1.26
N MET A 103 -18.35 16.51 -1.98
CA MET A 103 -19.45 16.68 -2.92
C MET A 103 -20.70 17.12 -2.15
N ASP A 104 -21.20 18.31 -2.47
CA ASP A 104 -22.16 19.07 -1.67
C ASP A 104 -23.33 19.54 -2.53
N VAL A 105 -24.55 19.33 -2.03
CA VAL A 105 -25.75 19.97 -2.59
C VAL A 105 -25.79 21.43 -2.15
N GLN A 106 -25.63 22.35 -3.11
CA GLN A 106 -25.45 23.78 -2.85
C GLN A 106 -26.52 24.34 -1.89
N ASN A 107 -26.07 25.05 -0.85
CA ASN A 107 -26.89 25.65 0.21
C ASN A 107 -27.77 24.65 0.99
N GLY A 108 -27.52 23.34 0.87
CA GLY A 108 -28.36 22.30 1.46
C GLY A 108 -29.80 22.31 0.94
N SER A 109 -30.01 22.73 -0.31
CA SER A 109 -31.33 22.73 -0.95
C SER A 109 -31.91 21.32 -1.01
N VAL A 110 -33.23 21.20 -0.91
CA VAL A 110 -33.99 19.95 -1.15
C VAL A 110 -34.78 19.99 -2.46
N THR A 111 -34.50 20.98 -3.31
CA THR A 111 -35.24 21.23 -4.55
C THR A 111 -34.56 20.54 -5.73
N ALA A 112 -35.34 19.85 -6.57
CA ALA A 112 -34.86 19.31 -7.84
C ALA A 112 -34.28 20.43 -8.72
N GLY A 113 -33.13 20.17 -9.35
CA GLY A 113 -32.39 21.15 -10.15
C GLY A 113 -31.28 21.87 -9.40
N SER A 114 -31.16 21.65 -8.09
CA SER A 114 -30.12 22.32 -7.31
C SER A 114 -28.72 21.83 -7.71
N PRO A 115 -27.74 22.74 -7.87
CA PRO A 115 -26.39 22.37 -8.28
C PRO A 115 -25.67 21.49 -7.27
N ILE A 116 -24.84 20.59 -7.78
CA ILE A 116 -23.79 19.94 -7.00
C ILE A 116 -22.50 20.72 -7.15
N ILE A 117 -21.87 21.00 -6.02
CA ILE A 117 -20.62 21.75 -5.89
C ILE A 117 -19.64 20.95 -5.03
N GLN A 118 -18.40 21.42 -4.92
CA GLN A 118 -17.55 21.04 -3.80
C GLN A 118 -17.61 22.09 -2.68
N TRP A 119 -17.52 21.65 -1.43
CA TRP A 119 -17.49 22.51 -0.26
C TRP A 119 -16.64 21.88 0.85
N PRO A 120 -16.02 22.65 1.77
CA PRO A 120 -15.36 22.10 2.94
C PRO A 120 -16.26 21.08 3.65
N CYS A 121 -15.69 19.93 4.02
CA CYS A 121 -16.44 18.88 4.68
C CYS A 121 -16.88 19.35 6.07
N THR A 122 -18.19 19.52 6.26
CA THR A 122 -18.80 20.03 7.50
C THR A 122 -19.51 18.95 8.30
N GLY A 123 -19.72 17.77 7.71
CA GLY A 123 -20.57 16.71 8.27
C GLY A 123 -22.07 17.00 8.17
N ALA A 124 -22.46 18.06 7.44
CA ALA A 124 -23.86 18.37 7.20
C ALA A 124 -24.49 17.34 6.23
N SER A 125 -25.76 17.03 6.43
CA SER A 125 -26.47 15.99 5.67
C SER A 125 -26.55 16.23 4.15
N ASN A 126 -26.35 17.47 3.67
CA ASN A 126 -26.26 17.80 2.24
C ASN A 126 -24.94 17.35 1.58
N GLN A 127 -24.00 16.81 2.37
CA GLN A 127 -22.74 16.21 1.93
C GLN A 127 -22.74 14.68 2.10
N ASN A 128 -23.88 14.11 2.49
CA ASN A 128 -24.06 12.69 2.76
C ASN A 128 -24.89 12.05 1.64
N TRP A 129 -24.44 10.90 1.18
CA TRP A 129 -24.96 10.18 0.04
C TRP A 129 -25.25 8.72 0.43
N THR A 130 -26.35 8.18 -0.06
CA THR A 130 -26.65 6.75 -0.01
C THR A 130 -26.58 6.17 -1.42
N PHE A 131 -26.35 4.85 -1.51
CA PHE A 131 -26.24 4.14 -2.77
C PHE A 131 -27.39 3.14 -2.89
N SER A 132 -28.19 3.26 -3.96
CA SER A 132 -29.32 2.38 -4.25
C SER A 132 -29.14 1.78 -5.64
N GLY A 133 -28.51 0.61 -5.71
CA GLY A 133 -27.99 0.09 -6.99
C GLY A 133 -26.99 1.09 -7.60
N SER A 134 -27.18 1.44 -8.87
CA SER A 134 -26.35 2.44 -9.55
C SER A 134 -26.77 3.89 -9.31
N GLU A 135 -27.76 4.15 -8.45
CA GLU A 135 -28.15 5.52 -8.08
C GLU A 135 -27.37 6.01 -6.86
N ILE A 136 -26.91 7.26 -6.94
CA ILE A 136 -26.31 7.99 -5.82
C ILE A 136 -27.36 9.00 -5.34
N VAL A 137 -27.82 8.87 -4.10
CA VAL A 137 -28.98 9.59 -3.58
C VAL A 137 -28.55 10.49 -2.43
N SER A 138 -28.96 11.75 -2.43
CA SER A 138 -28.69 12.65 -1.31
C SER A 138 -29.45 12.18 -0.07
N ALA A 139 -28.72 11.93 1.03
CA ALA A 139 -29.31 11.51 2.30
C ALA A 139 -30.22 12.60 2.91
N ARG A 140 -30.04 13.87 2.50
CA ARG A 140 -30.85 15.00 2.97
C ARG A 140 -32.19 15.13 2.25
N SER A 141 -32.19 15.01 0.92
CA SER A 141 -33.37 15.33 0.10
C SER A 141 -34.07 14.10 -0.47
N GLY A 142 -33.40 12.95 -0.52
CA GLY A 142 -33.87 11.76 -1.25
C GLY A 142 -33.83 11.92 -2.78
N LEU A 143 -33.16 12.96 -3.29
CA LEU A 143 -32.99 13.21 -4.73
C LEU A 143 -31.71 12.57 -5.26
N CYS A 144 -31.73 12.16 -6.52
CA CYS A 144 -30.66 11.44 -7.18
C CYS A 144 -29.64 12.40 -7.83
N LEU A 145 -28.37 12.01 -7.81
CA LEU A 145 -27.30 12.64 -8.57
C LEU A 145 -27.56 12.47 -10.07
N ASP A 146 -27.71 13.59 -10.77
CA ASP A 146 -28.23 13.64 -12.13
C ASP A 146 -27.35 14.52 -13.02
N VAL A 147 -26.96 14.01 -14.18
CA VAL A 147 -26.41 14.83 -15.25
C VAL A 147 -27.54 15.60 -15.91
N SER A 148 -27.53 16.93 -15.75
CA SER A 148 -28.65 17.79 -16.16
C SER A 148 -29.04 17.58 -17.62
N ASP A 149 -30.33 17.69 -17.93
CA ASP A 149 -30.92 17.52 -19.26
C ASP A 149 -30.58 16.19 -19.96
N GLY A 150 -30.00 15.22 -19.23
CA GLY A 150 -29.49 13.96 -19.79
C GLY A 150 -28.39 14.13 -20.84
N SER A 151 -27.77 15.31 -20.92
CA SER A 151 -26.84 15.63 -22.02
C SER A 151 -25.54 14.84 -21.91
N ALA A 152 -24.89 14.61 -23.06
CA ALA A 152 -23.58 13.97 -23.15
C ALA A 152 -22.45 14.99 -23.41
N ALA A 153 -22.72 16.31 -23.29
CA ALA A 153 -21.72 17.35 -23.52
C ALA A 153 -20.64 17.39 -22.42
N GLU A 154 -19.44 17.86 -22.77
CA GLU A 154 -18.39 18.17 -21.79
C GLU A 154 -18.82 19.28 -20.84
N ASP A 155 -18.28 19.24 -19.62
CA ASP A 155 -18.47 20.23 -18.57
C ASP A 155 -19.95 20.54 -18.27
N HIS A 156 -20.84 19.59 -18.56
CA HIS A 156 -22.26 19.75 -18.24
C HIS A 156 -22.51 19.51 -16.75
N ARG A 157 -23.42 20.29 -16.17
CA ARG A 157 -23.62 20.35 -14.72
C ARG A 157 -24.19 19.05 -14.18
N ILE A 158 -23.70 18.66 -13.01
CA ILE A 158 -24.34 17.64 -12.19
C ILE A 158 -25.20 18.37 -11.14
N ILE A 159 -26.43 17.89 -10.99
CA ILE A 159 -27.46 18.44 -10.13
C ILE A 159 -28.05 17.32 -9.28
N GLN A 160 -28.87 17.66 -8.27
CA GLN A 160 -29.82 16.69 -7.73
C GLN A 160 -31.15 16.79 -8.48
N TRP A 161 -31.79 15.66 -8.76
CA TRP A 161 -33.11 15.60 -9.41
C TRP A 161 -33.99 14.51 -8.81
N THR A 162 -35.30 14.58 -9.07
CA THR A 162 -36.22 13.50 -8.68
C THR A 162 -35.72 12.17 -9.24
N CYS A 163 -35.49 11.19 -8.37
CA CYS A 163 -35.12 9.84 -8.75
C CYS A 163 -36.21 9.24 -9.65
N LYS A 164 -35.82 8.73 -10.81
CA LYS A 164 -36.77 8.23 -11.80
C LYS A 164 -36.82 6.70 -11.75
N THR A 165 -38.04 6.15 -11.74
CA THR A 165 -38.28 4.70 -11.61
C THR A 165 -38.18 3.92 -12.93
N THR A 166 -37.89 4.58 -14.04
CA THR A 166 -37.59 3.95 -15.35
C THR A 166 -36.12 4.18 -15.73
N ALA A 167 -35.58 3.40 -16.68
CA ALA A 167 -34.17 3.49 -17.07
C ALA A 167 -33.76 4.90 -17.51
N ASN A 168 -33.17 5.68 -16.59
CA ASN A 168 -32.65 7.02 -16.83
C ASN A 168 -31.15 7.00 -16.65
N ALA A 169 -30.44 6.70 -17.75
CA ALA A 169 -29.00 6.50 -17.75
C ALA A 169 -28.20 7.70 -17.21
N ASN A 170 -28.78 8.91 -17.17
CA ASN A 170 -28.15 10.11 -16.63
C ASN A 170 -28.21 10.21 -15.08
N GLN A 171 -28.89 9.27 -14.42
CA GLN A 171 -28.93 9.10 -12.96
C GLN A 171 -28.22 7.81 -12.49
N GLN A 172 -27.69 7.03 -13.44
CA GLN A 172 -27.00 5.77 -13.14
C GLN A 172 -25.50 5.97 -13.22
N TRP A 173 -24.79 5.56 -12.17
CA TRP A 173 -23.37 5.77 -11.99
C TRP A 173 -22.65 4.44 -11.81
N SER A 174 -21.58 4.23 -12.57
CA SER A 174 -20.62 3.15 -12.33
C SER A 174 -19.48 3.67 -11.48
N LEU A 175 -19.18 2.95 -10.40
CA LEU A 175 -18.03 3.22 -9.54
C LEU A 175 -16.86 2.36 -10.03
N THR A 176 -15.77 3.01 -10.42
CA THR A 176 -14.51 2.31 -10.72
C THR A 176 -13.49 2.67 -9.67
N GLU A 177 -13.12 1.70 -8.83
CA GLU A 177 -12.09 1.87 -7.82
C GLU A 177 -10.73 2.19 -8.47
N ARG A 178 -10.01 3.13 -7.87
CA ARG A 178 -8.62 3.43 -8.18
C ARG A 178 -7.73 2.79 -7.10
N PRO A 179 -6.96 1.75 -7.47
CA PRO A 179 -6.11 1.08 -6.49
C PRO A 179 -5.04 2.03 -5.98
N ARG A 180 -4.60 1.76 -4.75
CA ARG A 180 -3.48 2.44 -4.11
C ARG A 180 -2.28 1.51 -4.13
N SER A 181 -1.10 2.10 -4.29
CA SER A 181 0.17 1.39 -4.18
C SER A 181 0.86 1.84 -2.91
N GLY A 182 1.28 0.88 -2.07
CA GLY A 182 2.27 1.10 -1.02
C GLY A 182 3.61 1.47 -1.65
N THR A 183 4.13 2.62 -1.25
CA THR A 183 5.32 3.23 -1.85
C THR A 183 6.51 3.28 -0.90
N TRP A 184 6.23 3.05 0.37
CA TRP A 184 7.18 3.00 1.47
C TRP A 184 6.45 2.43 2.69
N GLY A 185 7.15 1.67 3.51
CA GLY A 185 6.57 1.16 4.75
C GLY A 185 7.55 0.22 5.45
N PRO A 186 8.12 0.62 6.59
CA PRO A 186 9.01 -0.22 7.38
C PRO A 186 8.19 -1.19 8.22
N ALA A 187 8.81 -2.31 8.59
CA ALA A 187 8.27 -3.17 9.62
C ALA A 187 8.61 -2.61 11.01
N MET A 188 7.62 -2.61 11.91
CA MET A 188 7.71 -1.92 13.22
C MET A 188 7.92 -2.88 14.39
N THR A 189 8.79 -2.48 15.30
CA THR A 189 9.21 -3.21 16.50
C THR A 189 8.84 -2.48 17.79
N SER A 190 9.18 -3.06 18.94
CA SER A 190 8.84 -2.54 20.28
C SER A 190 10.07 -2.06 21.05
N GLY A 191 9.83 -1.23 22.06
CA GLY A 191 10.88 -0.77 22.99
C GLY A 191 11.56 0.54 22.59
N GLY A 192 10.99 1.29 21.65
CA GLY A 192 11.50 2.60 21.28
C GLY A 192 11.39 3.63 22.41
N GLN A 193 12.17 4.70 22.31
CA GLN A 193 12.19 5.82 23.27
C GLN A 193 10.77 6.38 23.53
N SER A 194 10.52 6.82 24.77
CA SER A 194 9.34 7.61 25.15
C SER A 194 9.57 9.12 24.87
N PHE A 195 8.50 9.81 24.49
CA PHE A 195 8.50 11.23 24.17
C PHE A 195 7.56 12.00 25.09
N ASN A 196 7.78 13.31 25.25
CA ASN A 196 6.90 14.17 26.03
C ASN A 196 6.83 15.57 25.42
N ALA A 197 5.63 16.00 24.99
CA ALA A 197 5.38 17.31 24.40
C ALA A 197 6.43 17.68 23.33
N GLN A 198 6.57 16.81 22.32
CA GLN A 198 7.67 16.82 21.37
C GLN A 198 7.19 16.53 19.95
N THR A 199 7.85 17.12 18.96
CA THR A 199 7.57 16.86 17.54
C THR A 199 8.69 16.01 16.93
N LEU A 200 8.30 14.92 16.28
CA LEU A 200 9.18 14.04 15.53
C LEU A 200 8.97 14.31 14.04
N ARG A 201 10.03 14.45 13.25
CA ARG A 201 9.99 14.68 11.81
C ARG A 201 10.82 13.63 11.10
N MET A 202 10.12 12.73 10.42
CA MET A 202 10.70 11.56 9.77
C MET A 202 10.75 11.77 8.27
N VAL A 203 11.88 11.42 7.66
CA VAL A 203 12.02 11.41 6.21
C VAL A 203 11.54 10.06 5.69
N VAL A 204 10.60 10.06 4.75
CA VAL A 204 10.12 8.86 4.04
C VAL A 204 10.43 9.01 2.55
N HIS A 205 10.90 7.95 1.90
CA HIS A 205 11.29 8.00 0.49
C HIS A 205 10.19 7.40 -0.38
N ASN A 206 9.39 8.26 -1.01
CA ASN A 206 8.33 7.85 -1.92
C ASN A 206 8.93 7.40 -3.26
N ASN A 207 8.55 6.21 -3.73
CA ASN A 207 9.02 5.67 -4.99
C ASN A 207 7.97 5.62 -6.12
N THR A 208 6.78 6.22 -5.94
CA THR A 208 5.72 6.18 -6.96
C THR A 208 5.10 7.55 -7.19
N SER A 209 4.92 7.92 -8.46
CA SER A 209 4.19 9.15 -8.82
C SER A 209 2.67 8.97 -8.71
N GLY A 210 1.99 10.00 -8.23
CA GLY A 210 0.53 9.99 -8.13
C GLY A 210 -0.03 11.25 -7.48
N ALA A 211 -1.32 11.22 -7.20
CA ALA A 211 -2.03 12.34 -6.60
C ALA A 211 -2.95 11.81 -5.50
N GLY A 212 -2.83 12.35 -4.30
CA GLY A 212 -3.47 11.76 -3.14
C GLY A 212 -2.55 10.73 -2.51
N LEU A 213 -2.15 11.00 -1.26
CA LEU A 213 -1.37 10.06 -0.46
C LEU A 213 -2.02 9.82 0.89
N ARG A 214 -1.67 8.72 1.54
CA ARG A 214 -2.08 8.42 2.91
C ARG A 214 -0.89 8.00 3.75
N ILE A 215 -0.97 8.32 5.02
CA ILE A 215 -0.01 7.95 6.03
C ILE A 215 -0.65 6.95 6.99
N ARG A 216 0.06 5.85 7.25
CA ARG A 216 -0.30 4.92 8.31
C ARG A 216 0.52 5.20 9.56
N LEU A 217 -0.17 5.44 10.67
CA LEU A 217 0.42 5.51 11.99
C LEU A 217 0.19 4.21 12.75
N SER A 218 1.23 3.71 13.43
CA SER A 218 1.23 2.45 14.14
C SER A 218 1.54 2.66 15.62
N ASN A 219 0.62 2.21 16.48
CA ASN A 219 0.85 1.99 17.89
C ASN A 219 0.78 0.48 18.22
N LEU A 220 0.98 -0.36 17.20
CA LEU A 220 0.75 -1.81 17.22
C LEU A 220 1.59 -2.54 18.28
N ARG A 221 2.77 -2.01 18.60
CA ARG A 221 3.74 -2.64 19.50
C ARG A 221 3.76 -2.02 20.89
N SER A 222 2.91 -1.03 21.15
CA SER A 222 2.80 -0.38 22.46
C SER A 222 1.62 -0.93 23.27
N THR A 223 1.79 -0.95 24.59
CA THR A 223 0.75 -1.34 25.55
C THR A 223 -0.06 -0.16 26.08
N THR A 224 0.31 1.07 25.71
CA THR A 224 -0.40 2.30 26.09
C THR A 224 -1.01 2.97 24.87
N ALA A 225 -2.19 3.59 25.01
CA ALA A 225 -2.75 4.41 23.96
C ALA A 225 -1.82 5.60 23.61
N LEU A 226 -1.81 5.98 22.34
CA LEU A 226 -1.03 7.09 21.81
C LEU A 226 -1.96 8.25 21.48
N SER A 227 -1.76 9.40 22.13
CA SER A 227 -2.38 10.65 21.71
C SER A 227 -1.49 11.34 20.68
N VAL A 228 -2.06 11.75 19.56
CA VAL A 228 -1.36 12.50 18.52
C VAL A 228 -2.00 13.88 18.42
N GLY A 229 -1.18 14.93 18.57
CA GLY A 229 -1.64 16.32 18.64
C GLY A 229 -1.62 17.04 17.30
N ALA A 230 -0.82 16.57 16.35
CA ALA A 230 -0.83 17.03 14.95
C ALA A 230 -0.03 16.06 14.09
N VAL A 231 -0.41 15.95 12.82
CA VAL A 231 0.38 15.26 11.79
C VAL A 231 0.43 16.15 10.55
N THR A 232 1.61 16.29 9.97
CA THR A 232 1.81 17.00 8.70
C THR A 232 2.67 16.19 7.76
N VAL A 233 2.51 16.44 6.47
CA VAL A 233 3.41 15.94 5.41
C VAL A 233 3.85 17.11 4.54
N ALA A 234 5.11 17.13 4.12
CA ALA A 234 5.63 18.12 3.19
C ALA A 234 6.72 17.52 2.29
N VAL A 235 7.02 18.14 1.15
CA VAL A 235 8.18 17.76 0.34
C VAL A 235 9.46 18.18 1.07
N GLN A 236 10.45 17.30 1.18
CA GLN A 236 11.74 17.65 1.76
C GLN A 236 12.52 18.56 0.81
N SER A 237 13.07 19.66 1.33
CA SER A 237 14.07 20.47 0.62
C SER A 237 15.48 19.98 0.94
N SER A 238 15.85 19.99 2.23
CA SER A 238 17.13 19.48 2.73
C SER A 238 17.06 19.31 4.24
N GLY A 239 17.64 18.25 4.78
CA GLY A 239 17.61 18.04 6.23
C GLY A 239 16.16 18.01 6.77
N ALA A 240 15.91 18.75 7.86
CA ALA A 240 14.56 18.93 8.39
C ALA A 240 13.72 20.02 7.68
N THR A 241 14.28 20.72 6.68
CA THR A 241 13.61 21.83 5.99
C THR A 241 12.67 21.31 4.91
N ALA A 242 11.42 21.75 4.95
CA ALA A 242 10.42 21.50 3.92
C ALA A 242 10.54 22.48 2.76
N VAL A 243 10.06 22.08 1.58
CA VAL A 243 9.82 23.01 0.47
C VAL A 243 8.64 23.90 0.84
N ALA A 244 8.84 25.21 0.75
CA ALA A 244 7.84 26.20 1.15
C ALA A 244 6.51 26.01 0.39
N GLY A 245 5.40 26.05 1.13
CA GLY A 245 4.05 25.90 0.60
C GLY A 245 3.62 24.47 0.29
N THR A 246 4.43 23.46 0.65
CA THR A 246 4.10 22.04 0.42
C THR A 246 3.58 21.32 1.67
N THR A 247 3.44 22.03 2.78
CA THR A 247 2.98 21.44 4.05
C THR A 247 1.47 21.24 4.05
N HIS A 248 1.04 19.99 4.23
CA HIS A 248 -0.36 19.60 4.37
C HIS A 248 -0.61 19.01 5.76
N THR A 249 -1.71 19.42 6.39
CA THR A 249 -2.24 18.73 7.58
C THR A 249 -2.76 17.35 7.17
N VAL A 250 -2.45 16.34 7.98
CA VAL A 250 -2.94 14.98 7.82
C VAL A 250 -4.03 14.72 8.85
N THR A 251 -5.19 14.23 8.40
CA THR A 251 -6.33 13.90 9.26
C THR A 251 -6.63 12.40 9.23
N PHE A 252 -7.24 11.90 10.29
CA PHE A 252 -7.60 10.49 10.45
C PHE A 252 -9.08 10.44 10.85
N GLY A 253 -9.94 9.96 9.95
CA GLY A 253 -11.39 10.06 10.16
C GLY A 253 -11.82 11.50 10.38
N ARG A 254 -11.23 12.44 9.62
CA ARG A 254 -11.41 13.90 9.71
C ARG A 254 -10.92 14.56 11.01
N SER A 255 -10.30 13.82 11.92
CA SER A 255 -9.65 14.37 13.10
C SER A 255 -8.18 14.72 12.82
N ALA A 256 -7.76 15.95 13.16
CA ALA A 256 -6.35 16.35 13.13
C ALA A 256 -5.58 15.93 14.40
N THR A 257 -6.28 15.44 15.42
CA THR A 257 -5.73 15.05 16.73
C THR A 257 -6.20 13.64 17.11
N PRO A 258 -5.80 12.60 16.36
CA PRO A 258 -6.31 11.26 16.63
C PRO A 258 -5.72 10.68 17.91
N ALA A 259 -6.44 9.71 18.48
CA ALA A 259 -5.93 8.82 19.51
C ALA A 259 -5.86 7.40 18.94
N ILE A 260 -4.72 6.75 19.06
CA ILE A 260 -4.51 5.37 18.61
C ILE A 260 -4.50 4.47 19.84
N PRO A 261 -5.46 3.54 20.00
CA PRO A 261 -5.43 2.61 21.11
C PRO A 261 -4.14 1.77 21.14
N ALA A 262 -3.85 1.17 22.29
CA ALA A 262 -2.75 0.21 22.41
C ALA A 262 -2.95 -0.96 21.43
N GLY A 263 -1.90 -1.35 20.73
CA GLY A 263 -1.97 -2.47 19.78
C GLY A 263 -2.78 -2.18 18.51
N GLN A 264 -3.01 -0.91 18.16
CA GLN A 264 -3.79 -0.52 16.97
C GLN A 264 -2.98 0.39 16.04
N GLU A 265 -3.49 0.54 14.82
CA GLU A 265 -2.98 1.44 13.79
C GLU A 265 -4.11 2.30 13.24
N LEU A 266 -3.76 3.45 12.65
CA LEU A 266 -4.69 4.29 11.91
C LEU A 266 -4.11 4.64 10.54
N THR A 267 -4.96 4.60 9.53
CA THR A 267 -4.66 5.13 8.19
C THR A 267 -5.34 6.49 8.02
N SER A 268 -4.63 7.47 7.49
CA SER A 268 -5.16 8.81 7.30
C SER A 268 -6.27 8.85 6.24
N ASP A 269 -7.05 9.93 6.24
CA ASP A 269 -7.82 10.33 5.07
C ASP A 269 -6.87 10.62 3.90
N VAL A 270 -7.37 10.63 2.67
CA VAL A 270 -6.53 11.01 1.51
C VAL A 270 -6.07 12.47 1.63
N ILE A 271 -4.76 12.67 1.60
CA ILE A 271 -4.12 13.98 1.65
C ILE A 271 -4.02 14.52 0.22
N PRO A 272 -4.60 15.70 -0.10
CA PRO A 272 -4.62 16.26 -1.45
C PRO A 272 -3.26 16.85 -1.82
N MET A 273 -2.30 15.97 -2.06
CA MET A 273 -0.91 16.28 -2.36
C MET A 273 -0.44 15.42 -3.53
N SER A 274 0.12 16.05 -4.55
CA SER A 274 0.77 15.35 -5.67
C SER A 274 2.22 15.03 -5.31
N VAL A 275 2.65 13.84 -5.67
CA VAL A 275 4.01 13.36 -5.42
C VAL A 275 4.59 12.73 -6.68
N VAL A 276 5.92 12.77 -6.78
CA VAL A 276 6.66 12.11 -7.85
C VAL A 276 7.51 10.98 -7.26
N ALA A 277 7.83 9.98 -8.07
CA ALA A 277 8.78 8.93 -7.69
C ALA A 277 10.15 9.51 -7.32
N GLU A 278 10.86 8.83 -6.42
CA GLU A 278 12.15 9.23 -5.85
C GLU A 278 12.11 10.55 -5.05
N GLN A 279 10.97 10.85 -4.44
CA GLN A 279 10.77 12.07 -3.66
C GLN A 279 10.80 11.78 -2.16
N ASN A 280 11.65 12.51 -1.43
CA ASN A 280 11.62 12.50 0.02
C ASN A 280 10.48 13.38 0.53
N LEU A 281 9.71 12.85 1.48
CA LEU A 281 8.68 13.58 2.21
C LEU A 281 9.06 13.67 3.69
N LEU A 282 8.70 14.78 4.33
CA LEU A 282 8.82 15.00 5.76
C LEU A 282 7.47 14.73 6.41
N VAL A 283 7.36 13.63 7.16
CA VAL A 283 6.18 13.33 7.98
C VAL A 283 6.47 13.79 9.40
N SER A 284 5.77 14.84 9.85
CA SER A 284 5.93 15.36 11.22
C SER A 284 4.77 14.89 12.09
N VAL A 285 5.08 14.35 13.27
CA VAL A 285 4.12 13.86 14.26
C VAL A 285 4.38 14.58 15.58
N TYR A 286 3.39 15.34 16.06
CA TYR A 286 3.44 15.98 17.37
C TYR A 286 2.77 15.11 18.43
N LEU A 287 3.50 14.84 19.51
CA LEU A 287 3.06 14.05 20.65
C LEU A 287 2.84 15.00 21.84
N PRO A 288 1.58 15.26 22.25
CA PRO A 288 1.24 16.36 23.16
C PRO A 288 1.55 16.10 24.63
N GLY A 289 1.81 14.85 25.01
CA GLY A 289 2.15 14.47 26.38
C GLY A 289 3.10 13.28 26.41
N THR A 290 3.35 12.76 27.61
CA THR A 290 4.23 11.59 27.81
C THR A 290 3.65 10.35 27.15
N THR A 291 4.42 9.73 26.25
CA THR A 291 4.07 8.45 25.62
C THR A 291 4.62 7.27 26.42
N GLY A 292 4.06 6.07 26.21
CA GLY A 292 4.75 4.83 26.56
C GLY A 292 5.98 4.57 25.68
N ALA A 293 6.55 3.37 25.78
CA ALA A 293 7.56 2.91 24.82
C ALA A 293 6.98 2.94 23.40
N SER A 294 7.75 3.51 22.48
CA SER A 294 7.30 3.73 21.10
C SER A 294 7.25 2.43 20.30
N THR A 295 6.25 2.34 19.44
CA THR A 295 6.31 1.48 18.25
C THR A 295 7.26 2.16 17.27
N TYR A 296 8.32 1.48 16.86
CA TYR A 296 9.39 2.11 16.09
C TYR A 296 10.16 1.12 15.22
N HIS A 297 10.83 1.65 14.22
CA HIS A 297 11.77 0.94 13.38
C HIS A 297 13.19 1.42 13.69
N TYR A 298 14.09 0.47 14.01
CA TYR A 298 15.40 0.75 14.58
C TYR A 298 16.44 1.17 13.53
N ASP A 299 16.55 0.48 12.38
CA ASP A 299 17.60 0.75 11.40
C ASP A 299 17.04 1.47 10.16
N ALA A 300 16.56 2.70 10.34
CA ALA A 300 15.89 3.42 9.24
C ALA A 300 16.78 3.70 8.01
N HIS A 301 18.11 3.67 8.20
CA HIS A 301 19.11 4.11 7.20
C HIS A 301 18.81 5.50 6.61
N GLN A 302 18.09 6.30 7.40
CA GLN A 302 17.56 7.60 7.05
C GLN A 302 17.52 8.45 8.32
N THR A 303 18.00 9.68 8.21
CA THR A 303 18.01 10.62 9.33
C THR A 303 16.60 11.18 9.56
N SER A 304 16.10 10.96 10.77
CA SER A 304 14.93 11.62 11.34
C SER A 304 15.37 12.73 12.29
N TYR A 305 14.47 13.70 12.52
CA TYR A 305 14.73 14.90 13.28
C TYR A 305 13.75 15.05 14.43
N LEU A 306 14.22 15.56 15.56
CA LEU A 306 13.41 15.73 16.76
C LEU A 306 13.49 17.17 17.23
N SER A 307 12.36 17.73 17.66
CA SER A 307 12.40 18.92 18.48
C SER A 307 12.94 18.60 19.87
N ALA A 308 13.35 19.61 20.65
CA ALA A 308 13.66 19.35 22.05
C ALA A 308 12.41 18.88 22.81
N ALA A 309 12.58 17.99 23.79
CA ALA A 309 11.47 17.52 24.61
C ALA A 309 10.85 18.69 25.39
N GLY A 310 9.52 18.72 25.46
CA GLY A 310 8.79 19.80 26.14
C GLY A 310 8.58 21.08 25.35
N THR A 311 9.06 21.19 24.10
CA THR A 311 8.90 22.42 23.30
C THR A 311 7.57 22.51 22.55
N GLY A 312 6.80 21.41 22.50
CA GLY A 312 5.46 21.41 21.95
C GLY A 312 5.38 21.15 20.44
N ASN A 313 4.38 21.76 19.81
CA ASN A 313 3.99 21.48 18.43
C ASN A 313 4.80 22.32 17.44
N HIS A 314 5.65 21.65 16.66
CA HIS A 314 6.42 22.22 15.55
C HIS A 314 6.08 21.54 14.22
N ALA A 315 5.00 20.76 14.15
CA ALA A 315 4.72 19.88 13.01
C ALA A 315 4.55 20.66 11.70
N ALA A 316 3.91 21.82 11.74
CA ALA A 316 3.66 22.67 10.56
C ALA A 316 4.83 23.58 10.18
N GLU A 317 5.92 23.60 10.94
CA GLU A 317 7.04 24.51 10.67
C GLU A 317 7.88 24.02 9.49
N GLU A 318 8.02 24.85 8.45
CA GLU A 318 8.80 24.48 7.28
C GLU A 318 10.32 24.55 7.52
N ALA A 319 10.75 25.42 8.44
CA ALA A 319 12.15 25.59 8.79
C ALA A 319 12.66 24.50 9.75
N ALA A 320 13.95 24.19 9.66
CA ALA A 320 14.62 23.24 10.54
C ALA A 320 14.92 23.76 11.96
N THR A 321 14.68 25.04 12.26
CA THR A 321 15.19 25.73 13.46
C THR A 321 14.87 25.01 14.78
N ASN A 322 13.65 24.47 14.92
CA ASN A 322 13.23 23.79 16.15
C ASN A 322 13.56 22.29 16.17
N PHE A 323 14.16 21.75 15.11
CA PHE A 323 14.56 20.34 14.99
C PHE A 323 16.05 20.19 15.31
N THR A 324 16.38 20.25 16.59
CA THR A 324 17.76 20.38 17.09
C THR A 324 18.49 19.06 17.33
N ALA A 325 17.79 17.92 17.27
CA ALA A 325 18.37 16.60 17.43
C ALA A 325 18.06 15.69 16.23
N THR A 326 18.93 14.71 16.01
CA THR A 326 18.80 13.71 14.94
C THR A 326 18.82 12.29 15.50
N THR A 327 18.21 11.37 14.76
CA THR A 327 18.20 9.94 15.05
C THR A 327 18.08 9.17 13.74
N ASN A 328 18.44 7.89 13.73
CA ASN A 328 18.30 7.00 12.56
C ASN A 328 17.14 6.01 12.76
N HIS A 329 16.08 6.46 13.44
CA HIS A 329 14.89 5.67 13.73
C HIS A 329 13.65 6.31 13.08
N TRP A 330 12.67 5.48 12.74
CA TRP A 330 11.30 5.94 12.45
C TRP A 330 10.38 5.56 13.61
N PHE A 331 9.58 6.51 14.08
CA PHE A 331 8.67 6.34 15.21
C PHE A 331 7.23 6.50 14.75
N TYR A 332 6.39 5.51 15.05
CA TYR A 332 4.95 5.51 14.75
C TYR A 332 4.55 5.63 13.27
N VAL A 333 5.37 6.11 12.34
CA VAL A 333 5.04 6.17 10.90
C VAL A 333 5.41 4.83 10.25
N ALA A 334 4.41 4.11 9.74
CA ALA A 334 4.50 2.70 9.35
C ALA A 334 3.99 2.41 7.92
N GLY A 335 3.68 3.45 7.15
CA GLY A 335 3.28 3.27 5.76
C GLY A 335 2.99 4.59 5.05
N LEU A 336 3.27 4.60 3.76
CA LEU A 336 2.90 5.63 2.80
C LEU A 336 2.34 4.93 1.56
N ASP A 337 1.08 5.24 1.22
CA ASP A 337 0.47 4.77 -0.02
C ASP A 337 -0.03 5.94 -0.88
N VAL A 338 -0.01 5.73 -2.19
CA VAL A 338 -0.32 6.75 -3.19
C VAL A 338 -1.40 6.24 -4.13
N VAL A 339 -2.38 7.09 -4.41
CA VAL A 339 -3.33 6.87 -5.51
C VAL A 339 -2.61 7.23 -6.80
N SER A 340 -2.23 6.21 -7.57
CA SER A 340 -1.48 6.39 -8.81
C SER A 340 -2.33 6.06 -10.03
N PRO A 341 -2.32 6.89 -11.08
CA PRO A 341 -2.94 6.54 -12.35
C PRO A 341 -2.14 5.46 -13.11
N THR A 342 -0.87 5.29 -12.78
CA THR A 342 0.06 4.43 -13.51
C THR A 342 0.48 3.20 -12.73
N ALA A 343 0.65 3.31 -11.40
CA ALA A 343 1.04 2.16 -10.59
C ALA A 343 -0.14 1.20 -10.38
N LYS A 344 0.11 -0.09 -10.54
CA LYS A 344 -0.94 -1.14 -10.55
C LYS A 344 -0.91 -2.08 -9.36
N GLY A 345 -0.08 -1.77 -8.37
CA GLY A 345 0.05 -2.57 -7.16
C GLY A 345 1.34 -2.30 -6.43
N THR A 346 1.68 -3.22 -5.54
CA THR A 346 2.82 -3.12 -4.63
C THR A 346 3.60 -4.41 -4.61
N VAL A 347 4.93 -4.28 -4.65
CA VAL A 347 5.87 -5.34 -4.30
C VAL A 347 6.36 -5.09 -2.89
N VAL A 348 6.29 -6.11 -2.03
CA VAL A 348 6.86 -6.01 -0.67
C VAL A 348 8.16 -6.81 -0.63
N ALA A 349 9.25 -6.18 -0.22
CA ALA A 349 10.47 -6.88 0.16
C ALA A 349 10.38 -7.20 1.65
N ILE A 350 10.35 -8.47 2.03
CA ILE A 350 10.40 -8.88 3.44
C ILE A 350 11.70 -9.62 3.72
N GLY A 351 12.33 -9.28 4.84
CA GLY A 351 13.56 -9.94 5.24
C GLY A 351 14.17 -9.38 6.51
N ASP A 352 15.47 -9.60 6.61
CA ASP A 352 16.30 -9.20 7.74
C ASP A 352 17.12 -7.92 7.46
N SER A 353 18.25 -7.73 8.16
CA SER A 353 19.17 -6.60 8.01
C SER A 353 19.67 -6.36 6.58
N ILE A 354 19.76 -7.42 5.76
CA ILE A 354 20.18 -7.30 4.37
C ILE A 354 19.10 -6.56 3.55
N THR A 355 17.84 -6.89 3.81
CA THR A 355 16.70 -6.21 3.17
C THR A 355 16.50 -4.82 3.75
N ASP A 356 16.59 -4.69 5.07
CA ASP A 356 16.46 -3.42 5.80
C ASP A 356 17.46 -2.35 5.35
N GLY A 357 18.67 -2.78 4.98
CA GLY A 357 19.66 -1.90 4.36
C GLY A 357 21.02 -1.82 5.04
N SER A 358 21.37 -2.76 5.91
CA SER A 358 22.66 -2.75 6.60
C SER A 358 23.83 -2.66 5.61
N SER A 359 24.81 -1.81 5.92
CA SER A 359 25.95 -1.45 5.05
C SER A 359 25.60 -0.65 3.78
N ALA A 360 24.33 -0.28 3.56
CA ALA A 360 23.99 0.76 2.61
C ALA A 360 24.42 2.14 3.15
N THR A 361 24.68 3.09 2.25
CA THR A 361 25.00 4.45 2.65
C THR A 361 23.75 5.15 3.18
N ASP A 362 23.78 5.57 4.45
CA ASP A 362 22.69 6.33 5.08
C ASP A 362 22.28 7.56 4.24
N ASN A 363 20.97 7.84 4.22
CA ASN A 363 20.35 8.93 3.48
C ASN A 363 20.49 8.87 1.94
N ALA A 364 21.19 7.88 1.38
CA ALA A 364 21.38 7.76 -0.06
C ALA A 364 20.23 7.03 -0.76
N ASN A 365 19.34 6.37 -0.01
CA ASN A 365 18.28 5.48 -0.52
C ASN A 365 18.88 4.44 -1.50
N ARG A 366 19.90 3.71 -1.06
CA ARG A 366 20.66 2.73 -1.88
C ARG A 366 20.52 1.30 -1.38
N ARG A 367 19.40 0.98 -0.75
CA ARG A 367 19.04 -0.40 -0.41
C ARG A 367 18.60 -1.12 -1.67
N TRP A 368 18.64 -2.44 -1.67
CA TRP A 368 18.21 -3.19 -2.86
C TRP A 368 16.71 -2.95 -3.20
N PRO A 369 15.78 -2.74 -2.23
CA PRO A 369 14.40 -2.36 -2.57
C PRO A 369 14.30 -0.97 -3.19
N ASP A 370 15.12 -0.01 -2.77
CA ASP A 370 15.18 1.33 -3.39
C ASP A 370 15.62 1.24 -4.87
N TYR A 371 16.67 0.46 -5.15
CA TYR A 371 17.11 0.24 -6.53
C TYR A 371 16.08 -0.52 -7.37
N LEU A 372 15.38 -1.51 -6.79
CA LEU A 372 14.29 -2.20 -7.46
C LEU A 372 13.17 -1.22 -7.83
N ALA A 373 12.80 -0.33 -6.91
CA ALA A 373 11.78 0.68 -7.16
C ALA A 373 12.17 1.60 -8.33
N ARG A 374 13.41 2.10 -8.37
CA ARG A 374 13.93 2.88 -9.51
C ARG A 374 13.82 2.13 -10.83
N ARG A 375 14.16 0.84 -10.85
CA ARG A 375 14.07 0.01 -12.07
C ARG A 375 12.63 -0.13 -12.54
N LEU A 376 11.69 -0.39 -11.64
CA LEU A 376 10.24 -0.48 -11.93
C LEU A 376 9.67 0.86 -12.46
N GLN A 377 10.14 1.99 -11.93
CA GLN A 377 9.72 3.32 -12.41
C GLN A 377 10.37 3.72 -13.73
N ALA A 378 11.57 3.20 -14.04
CA ALA A 378 12.28 3.49 -15.29
C ALA A 378 11.83 2.62 -16.48
N GLU A 379 11.25 1.44 -16.24
CA GLU A 379 10.93 0.48 -17.29
C GLU A 379 9.88 1.04 -18.28
N SER A 380 10.26 1.27 -19.53
CA SER A 380 9.33 1.80 -20.54
C SER A 380 8.31 0.74 -20.96
N GLY A 381 7.02 1.04 -20.80
CA GLY A 381 5.94 0.07 -21.04
C GLY A 381 5.88 -1.08 -20.01
N GLY A 382 6.75 -1.05 -19.00
CA GLY A 382 6.81 -2.00 -17.91
C GLY A 382 5.76 -1.76 -16.83
N GLN A 383 5.70 -2.67 -15.87
CA GLN A 383 4.79 -2.55 -14.75
C GLN A 383 5.30 -1.49 -13.78
N ARG A 384 4.49 -0.45 -13.56
CA ARG A 384 4.72 0.51 -12.49
C ARG A 384 4.15 -0.10 -11.22
N LEU A 385 5.01 -0.46 -10.28
CA LEU A 385 4.62 -0.95 -8.96
C LEU A 385 5.29 -0.08 -7.89
N GLY A 386 4.61 0.13 -6.78
CA GLY A 386 5.25 0.65 -5.58
C GLY A 386 6.07 -0.44 -4.92
N VAL A 387 7.10 -0.04 -4.17
CA VAL A 387 7.92 -0.98 -3.39
C VAL A 387 7.86 -0.60 -1.91
N ALA A 388 7.53 -1.56 -1.04
CA ALA A 388 7.63 -1.41 0.40
C ALA A 388 8.72 -2.32 0.97
N ASP A 389 9.48 -1.82 1.93
CA ASP A 389 10.61 -2.52 2.55
C ASP A 389 10.26 -2.90 3.99
N ALA A 390 9.87 -4.17 4.17
CA ALA A 390 9.56 -4.78 5.44
C ALA A 390 10.77 -5.53 6.04
N GLY A 391 11.99 -5.07 5.76
CA GLY A 391 13.20 -5.50 6.45
C GLY A 391 13.18 -5.18 7.95
N ILE A 392 13.80 -6.05 8.75
CA ILE A 392 14.12 -5.76 10.16
C ILE A 392 15.51 -6.34 10.47
N GLY A 393 16.42 -5.49 10.93
CA GLY A 393 17.75 -5.93 11.39
C GLY A 393 17.70 -7.14 12.34
N GLY A 394 18.44 -8.21 12.03
CA GLY A 394 18.52 -9.40 12.87
C GLY A 394 17.24 -10.26 12.93
N ASN A 395 16.24 -10.01 12.07
CA ASN A 395 15.01 -10.80 12.04
C ASN A 395 15.24 -12.22 11.53
N ARG A 396 14.30 -13.10 11.86
CA ARG A 396 14.40 -14.54 11.70
C ARG A 396 13.09 -15.09 11.16
N VAL A 397 13.18 -16.21 10.46
CA VAL A 397 12.03 -16.86 9.82
C VAL A 397 11.06 -17.39 10.86
N VAL A 398 11.54 -18.21 11.81
CA VAL A 398 10.66 -19.05 12.66
C VAL A 398 10.58 -18.64 14.12
N HIS A 399 11.55 -17.86 14.63
CA HIS A 399 11.63 -17.51 16.04
C HIS A 399 11.77 -16.00 16.24
N ASP A 400 11.01 -15.45 17.18
CA ASP A 400 11.15 -14.05 17.60
C ASP A 400 12.59 -13.77 18.03
N SER A 401 13.20 -12.70 17.50
CA SER A 401 14.58 -12.38 17.85
C SER A 401 14.68 -11.96 19.32
N PRO A 402 15.75 -12.37 20.04
CA PRO A 402 15.86 -12.12 21.48
C PRO A 402 15.90 -10.63 21.86
N SER A 403 16.39 -9.76 20.95
CA SER A 403 16.28 -8.32 21.12
C SER A 403 14.98 -7.82 20.52
N THR A 404 14.21 -7.03 21.27
CA THR A 404 12.90 -6.52 20.81
C THR A 404 13.02 -5.63 19.57
N GLN A 405 14.17 -4.96 19.37
CA GLN A 405 14.43 -4.13 18.19
C GLN A 405 14.61 -4.96 16.90
N GLN A 406 14.84 -6.27 17.03
CA GLN A 406 15.01 -7.21 15.90
C GLN A 406 13.70 -7.92 15.54
N GLY A 407 12.61 -7.57 16.22
CA GLY A 407 11.26 -7.95 15.87
C GLY A 407 10.87 -9.40 16.18
N ILE A 408 9.59 -9.67 15.94
CA ILE A 408 9.00 -11.02 16.00
C ILE A 408 9.28 -11.79 14.71
N ALA A 409 9.13 -13.11 14.73
CA ALA A 409 9.42 -13.97 13.59
C ALA A 409 8.66 -13.56 12.30
N ALA A 410 9.31 -13.76 11.15
CA ALA A 410 8.74 -13.52 9.83
C ALA A 410 7.41 -14.26 9.62
N VAL A 411 7.34 -15.54 10.01
CA VAL A 411 6.10 -16.34 9.93
C VAL A 411 4.93 -15.70 10.66
N THR A 412 5.20 -14.97 11.74
CA THR A 412 4.19 -14.32 12.59
C THR A 412 3.82 -12.94 12.06
N ARG A 413 4.78 -12.15 11.57
CA ARG A 413 4.52 -10.79 11.09
C ARG A 413 4.11 -10.72 9.62
N PHE A 414 4.30 -11.78 8.83
CA PHE A 414 4.07 -11.77 7.38
C PHE A 414 2.69 -11.23 6.99
N SER A 415 1.61 -11.76 7.59
CA SER A 415 0.26 -11.29 7.30
C SER A 415 0.09 -9.79 7.53
N HIS A 416 0.64 -9.27 8.62
CA HIS A 416 0.60 -7.84 8.93
C HIS A 416 1.48 -7.03 7.97
N ASP A 417 2.78 -7.33 7.91
CA ASP A 417 3.76 -6.47 7.25
C ASP A 417 3.66 -6.52 5.72
N VAL A 418 3.13 -7.62 5.16
CA VAL A 418 2.99 -7.85 3.71
C VAL A 418 1.54 -7.73 3.26
N LEU A 419 0.64 -8.55 3.82
CA LEU A 419 -0.71 -8.69 3.24
C LEU A 419 -1.62 -7.48 3.51
N THR A 420 -1.29 -6.64 4.48
CA THR A 420 -2.02 -5.38 4.73
C THR A 420 -1.53 -4.22 3.88
N GLN A 421 -0.44 -4.39 3.09
CA GLN A 421 0.06 -3.31 2.25
C GLN A 421 -0.92 -3.02 1.11
N PRO A 422 -1.30 -1.74 0.89
CA PRO A 422 -2.24 -1.38 -0.15
C PRO A 422 -1.81 -1.88 -1.52
N GLY A 423 -2.70 -2.63 -2.18
CA GLY A 423 -2.48 -3.14 -3.53
C GLY A 423 -1.36 -4.18 -3.67
N VAL A 424 -0.96 -4.87 -2.59
CA VAL A 424 0.06 -5.92 -2.66
C VAL A 424 -0.31 -7.00 -3.70
N LYS A 425 0.67 -7.34 -4.55
CA LYS A 425 0.56 -8.37 -5.60
C LYS A 425 1.66 -9.40 -5.50
N ASP A 426 2.88 -8.94 -5.24
CA ASP A 426 4.07 -9.77 -5.17
C ASP A 426 4.82 -9.48 -3.86
N VAL A 427 5.45 -10.52 -3.31
CA VAL A 427 6.39 -10.41 -2.20
C VAL A 427 7.71 -11.10 -2.57
N ILE A 428 8.82 -10.45 -2.25
CA ILE A 428 10.16 -11.04 -2.34
C ILE A 428 10.61 -11.36 -0.91
N LEU A 429 10.76 -12.65 -0.61
CA LEU A 429 11.22 -13.14 0.68
C LEU A 429 12.73 -13.40 0.63
N LEU A 430 13.50 -12.64 1.41
CA LEU A 430 14.94 -12.89 1.63
C LEU A 430 15.23 -12.87 3.13
N GLU A 431 15.34 -14.05 3.73
CA GLU A 431 15.52 -14.18 5.17
C GLU A 431 16.14 -15.52 5.53
N GLY A 432 16.63 -15.70 6.76
CA GLY A 432 17.10 -17.00 7.26
C GLY A 432 18.58 -17.02 7.65
N ILE A 433 19.35 -15.99 7.30
CA ILE A 433 20.77 -15.93 7.67
C ILE A 433 20.93 -15.86 9.20
N ASN A 434 20.03 -15.15 9.89
CA ASN A 434 20.05 -15.01 11.34
C ASN A 434 19.57 -16.29 12.05
N ASP A 435 18.64 -17.05 11.48
CA ASP A 435 18.26 -18.38 11.97
C ASP A 435 19.48 -19.32 11.95
N ILE A 436 20.20 -19.36 10.83
CA ILE A 436 21.42 -20.16 10.66
C ILE A 436 22.54 -19.69 11.59
N ASN A 437 22.68 -18.37 11.76
CA ASN A 437 23.76 -17.81 12.56
C ASN A 437 23.50 -17.86 14.07
N SER A 438 22.24 -17.99 14.50
CA SER A 438 21.87 -17.98 15.90
C SER A 438 22.52 -19.12 16.68
N THR A 439 23.16 -18.77 17.78
CA THR A 439 23.68 -19.74 18.77
C THR A 439 22.75 -19.87 19.97
N ALA A 440 21.93 -18.85 20.24
CA ALA A 440 20.98 -18.83 21.34
C ALA A 440 19.74 -19.67 21.04
N PHE A 441 19.30 -19.69 19.77
CA PHE A 441 18.23 -20.58 19.31
C PHE A 441 18.67 -21.19 17.97
N PRO A 442 19.45 -22.28 18.00
CA PRO A 442 19.86 -22.97 16.79
C PRO A 442 18.62 -23.44 16.01
N THR A 443 18.57 -23.09 14.72
CA THR A 443 17.48 -23.49 13.83
C THR A 443 18.06 -24.33 12.70
N THR A 444 17.45 -25.48 12.45
CA THR A 444 17.84 -26.39 11.38
C THR A 444 17.35 -25.88 10.01
N ALA A 445 17.99 -26.34 8.93
CA ALA A 445 17.55 -26.03 7.58
C ALA A 445 16.08 -26.46 7.34
N ASP A 446 15.68 -27.62 7.86
CA ASP A 446 14.31 -28.13 7.71
C ASP A 446 13.27 -27.27 8.43
N GLU A 447 13.59 -26.71 9.60
CA GLU A 447 12.73 -25.77 10.31
C GLU A 447 12.57 -24.46 9.53
N ILE A 448 13.65 -23.92 8.96
CA ILE A 448 13.59 -22.73 8.09
C ILE A 448 12.70 -23.01 6.87
N ILE A 449 12.88 -24.17 6.22
CA ILE A 449 12.06 -24.59 5.07
C ILE A 449 10.59 -24.73 5.45
N ALA A 450 10.27 -25.28 6.63
CA ALA A 450 8.90 -25.35 7.13
C ALA A 450 8.30 -23.96 7.38
N GLY A 451 9.10 -23.02 7.89
CA GLY A 451 8.73 -21.61 8.02
C GLY A 451 8.41 -20.97 6.67
N TYR A 452 9.26 -21.18 5.66
CA TYR A 452 8.98 -20.70 4.30
C TYR A 452 7.69 -21.27 3.73
N ARG A 453 7.42 -22.57 3.89
CA ARG A 453 6.14 -23.17 3.46
C ARG A 453 4.94 -22.49 4.12
N THR A 454 5.04 -22.22 5.42
CA THR A 454 4.00 -21.48 6.15
C THR A 454 3.77 -20.08 5.59
N ILE A 455 4.84 -19.37 5.23
CA ILE A 455 4.74 -18.03 4.61
C ILE A 455 4.15 -18.12 3.20
N ILE A 456 4.55 -19.12 2.41
CA ILE A 456 4.01 -19.37 1.06
C ILE A 456 2.50 -19.63 1.14
N ASP A 457 2.06 -20.49 2.06
CA ASP A 457 0.65 -20.78 2.27
C ASP A 457 -0.16 -19.53 2.64
N GLN A 458 0.40 -18.64 3.49
CA GLN A 458 -0.21 -17.34 3.81
C GLN A 458 -0.36 -16.46 2.56
N ALA A 459 0.69 -16.37 1.73
CA ALA A 459 0.68 -15.58 0.50
C ALA A 459 -0.38 -16.09 -0.49
N HIS A 460 -0.36 -17.38 -0.78
CA HIS A 460 -1.27 -18.02 -1.74
C HIS A 460 -2.73 -17.97 -1.27
N THR A 461 -2.98 -18.12 0.04
CA THR A 461 -4.33 -17.96 0.61
C THR A 461 -4.88 -16.54 0.38
N ALA A 462 -4.02 -15.53 0.39
CA ALA A 462 -4.39 -14.14 0.12
C ALA A 462 -4.36 -13.77 -1.38
N GLY A 463 -4.01 -14.71 -2.27
CA GLY A 463 -3.87 -14.44 -3.71
C GLY A 463 -2.66 -13.57 -4.05
N VAL A 464 -1.65 -13.53 -3.17
CA VAL A 464 -0.38 -12.82 -3.36
C VAL A 464 0.68 -13.80 -3.84
N ARG A 465 1.45 -13.39 -4.86
CA ARG A 465 2.57 -14.18 -5.39
C ARG A 465 3.80 -14.02 -4.49
N ILE A 466 4.53 -15.10 -4.30
CA ILE A 466 5.73 -15.12 -3.47
C ILE A 466 6.95 -15.61 -4.23
N ILE A 467 7.97 -14.77 -4.24
CA ILE A 467 9.26 -15.00 -4.90
C ILE A 467 10.31 -15.27 -3.83
N GLY A 468 11.00 -16.41 -3.92
CA GLY A 468 12.06 -16.78 -3.00
C GLY A 468 13.41 -16.18 -3.40
N GLY A 469 14.03 -15.42 -2.52
CA GLY A 469 15.43 -14.99 -2.62
C GLY A 469 16.35 -15.99 -1.94
N THR A 470 17.36 -16.51 -2.65
CA THR A 470 18.37 -17.38 -2.02
C THR A 470 19.17 -16.63 -0.97
N ILE A 471 19.46 -17.25 0.17
CA ILE A 471 20.27 -16.72 1.27
C ILE A 471 21.69 -16.43 0.78
N LEU A 472 22.17 -15.21 1.02
CA LEU A 472 23.46 -14.72 0.57
C LEU A 472 24.64 -15.55 1.13
N PRO A 473 25.80 -15.56 0.44
CA PRO A 473 27.04 -16.07 1.01
C PRO A 473 27.40 -15.30 2.27
N ALA A 474 27.94 -16.00 3.26
CA ALA A 474 28.40 -15.40 4.49
C ALA A 474 29.58 -16.19 5.04
N SER A 475 30.54 -15.51 5.66
CA SER A 475 31.68 -16.19 6.29
C SER A 475 31.22 -16.98 7.52
N GLN A 476 30.97 -18.27 7.33
CA GLN A 476 30.35 -19.17 8.31
C GLN A 476 31.20 -20.43 8.57
N THR A 477 30.93 -21.12 9.68
CA THR A 477 31.45 -22.47 9.90
C THR A 477 30.91 -23.45 8.86
N ALA A 478 31.60 -24.57 8.64
CA ALA A 478 31.21 -25.58 7.66
C ALA A 478 29.75 -26.05 7.83
N ASP A 479 29.32 -26.30 9.08
CA ASP A 479 27.96 -26.76 9.37
C ASP A 479 26.88 -25.71 9.01
N LYS A 480 27.16 -24.43 9.30
CA LYS A 480 26.26 -23.31 8.95
C LYS A 480 26.21 -23.10 7.44
N ALA A 481 27.36 -23.19 6.77
CA ALA A 481 27.43 -23.13 5.31
C ALA A 481 26.68 -24.30 4.65
N ALA A 482 26.73 -25.50 5.24
CA ALA A 482 25.97 -26.67 4.78
C ALA A 482 24.46 -26.45 4.97
N SER A 483 24.02 -25.93 6.12
CA SER A 483 22.62 -25.57 6.36
C SER A 483 22.12 -24.53 5.34
N ARG A 484 22.89 -23.48 5.09
CA ARG A 484 22.60 -22.47 4.06
C ARG A 484 22.48 -23.09 2.66
N ALA A 485 23.41 -23.98 2.30
CA ALA A 485 23.38 -24.67 1.02
C ALA A 485 22.15 -25.55 0.86
N GLN A 486 21.73 -26.26 1.91
CA GLN A 486 20.50 -27.07 1.92
C GLN A 486 19.25 -26.20 1.71
N VAL A 487 19.14 -25.08 2.43
CA VAL A 487 18.01 -24.16 2.26
C VAL A 487 17.99 -23.57 0.85
N ASN A 488 19.14 -23.12 0.35
CA ASN A 488 19.23 -22.55 -1.00
C ASN A 488 18.97 -23.56 -2.12
N ASP A 489 19.38 -24.83 -1.95
CA ASP A 489 19.05 -25.90 -2.90
C ASP A 489 17.54 -26.14 -2.93
N TRP A 490 16.88 -26.15 -1.78
CA TRP A 490 15.42 -26.26 -1.69
C TRP A 490 14.71 -25.08 -2.35
N ILE A 491 15.16 -23.83 -2.10
CA ILE A 491 14.60 -22.63 -2.75
C ILE A 491 14.62 -22.80 -4.28
N ARG A 492 15.76 -23.24 -4.84
CA ARG A 492 15.95 -23.34 -6.30
C ARG A 492 15.18 -24.48 -6.96
N THR A 493 15.04 -25.61 -6.28
CA THR A 493 14.64 -26.88 -6.93
C THR A 493 13.25 -27.38 -6.57
N SER A 494 12.70 -26.93 -5.43
CA SER A 494 11.44 -27.48 -4.90
C SER A 494 10.20 -27.15 -5.74
N GLY A 495 10.22 -26.03 -6.45
CA GLY A 495 9.03 -25.46 -7.10
C GLY A 495 7.98 -24.93 -6.12
N ALA A 496 8.34 -24.71 -4.85
CA ALA A 496 7.41 -24.22 -3.83
C ALA A 496 7.09 -22.72 -3.97
N PHE A 497 8.07 -21.91 -4.41
CA PHE A 497 7.86 -20.50 -4.73
C PHE A 497 7.33 -20.31 -6.14
N ASP A 498 6.60 -19.21 -6.37
CA ASP A 498 6.09 -18.85 -7.69
C ASP A 498 7.21 -18.44 -8.67
N ALA A 499 8.33 -17.97 -8.12
CA ALA A 499 9.57 -17.70 -8.82
C ALA A 499 10.76 -17.66 -7.84
N VAL A 500 11.98 -17.66 -8.35
CA VAL A 500 13.22 -17.60 -7.56
C VAL A 500 14.14 -16.49 -8.07
N ILE A 501 14.75 -15.75 -7.15
CA ILE A 501 15.84 -14.80 -7.42
C ILE A 501 17.11 -15.34 -6.75
N ASP A 502 18.13 -15.65 -7.55
CA ASP A 502 19.38 -16.24 -7.06
C ASP A 502 20.38 -15.16 -6.61
N PHE A 503 20.10 -14.50 -5.48
CA PHE A 503 21.00 -13.54 -4.85
C PHE A 503 22.34 -14.16 -4.43
N ASP A 504 22.38 -15.46 -4.11
CA ASP A 504 23.60 -16.17 -3.77
C ASP A 504 24.55 -16.23 -4.97
N ALA A 505 24.05 -16.64 -6.13
CA ALA A 505 24.84 -16.65 -7.36
C ALA A 505 25.27 -15.23 -7.78
N ALA A 506 24.43 -14.22 -7.55
CA ALA A 506 24.73 -12.84 -7.92
C ALA A 506 25.87 -12.23 -7.10
N LEU A 507 26.02 -12.62 -5.83
CA LEU A 507 26.95 -11.97 -4.91
C LEU A 507 28.16 -12.82 -4.50
N ARG A 508 28.16 -14.13 -4.72
CA ARG A 508 29.28 -15.00 -4.29
C ARG A 508 30.57 -14.73 -5.04
N ASP A 509 31.68 -14.84 -4.32
CA ASP A 509 33.01 -14.84 -4.92
C ASP A 509 33.19 -16.11 -5.78
N PRO A 510 33.46 -16.02 -7.09
CA PRO A 510 33.76 -17.17 -7.93
C PRO A 510 34.96 -18.00 -7.44
N ALA A 511 35.93 -17.38 -6.77
CA ALA A 511 37.11 -18.06 -6.22
C ALA A 511 36.84 -18.69 -4.85
N ASN A 512 35.86 -18.17 -4.10
CA ASN A 512 35.43 -18.71 -2.82
C ASN A 512 33.90 -18.59 -2.62
N PRO A 513 33.11 -19.52 -3.18
CA PRO A 513 31.65 -19.40 -3.22
C PRO A 513 30.93 -19.37 -1.85
N ALA A 514 31.66 -19.61 -0.75
CA ALA A 514 31.14 -19.44 0.60
C ALA A 514 31.12 -17.98 1.06
N GLN A 515 31.80 -17.07 0.37
CA GLN A 515 31.97 -15.66 0.74
C GLN A 515 31.33 -14.72 -0.28
N LEU A 516 31.00 -13.51 0.17
CA LEU A 516 30.66 -12.41 -0.72
C LEU A 516 31.87 -12.07 -1.57
N LEU A 517 31.62 -11.72 -2.83
CA LEU A 517 32.62 -11.13 -3.70
C LEU A 517 33.17 -9.88 -3.00
N PRO A 518 34.50 -9.68 -2.85
CA PRO A 518 35.05 -8.55 -2.11
C PRO A 518 34.57 -7.17 -2.58
N ALA A 519 34.21 -7.04 -3.87
CA ALA A 519 33.64 -5.81 -4.42
C ALA A 519 32.23 -5.48 -3.88
N TYR A 520 31.51 -6.50 -3.41
CA TYR A 520 30.15 -6.39 -2.87
C TYR A 520 30.10 -6.49 -1.35
N ASP A 521 31.18 -6.85 -0.67
CA ASP A 521 31.24 -7.01 0.78
C ASP A 521 31.23 -5.65 1.51
N GLY A 522 30.37 -5.52 2.52
CA GLY A 522 30.34 -4.38 3.45
C GLY A 522 31.50 -4.37 4.46
N GLY A 523 32.24 -5.46 4.55
CA GLY A 523 33.42 -5.63 5.40
C GLY A 523 33.20 -6.55 6.60
N ASP A 524 31.96 -6.96 6.87
CA ASP A 524 31.62 -7.92 7.92
C ASP A 524 31.36 -9.34 7.39
N HIS A 525 31.51 -9.53 6.08
CA HIS A 525 31.33 -10.79 5.39
C HIS A 525 29.91 -11.38 5.49
N VAL A 526 28.90 -10.53 5.73
CA VAL A 526 27.46 -10.88 5.73
C VAL A 526 26.66 -9.87 4.93
N HIS A 527 26.86 -8.57 5.15
CA HIS A 527 26.06 -7.53 4.55
C HIS A 527 26.69 -7.01 3.27
N PRO A 528 25.93 -6.91 2.16
CA PRO A 528 26.44 -6.29 0.96
C PRO A 528 26.56 -4.77 1.12
N ASN A 529 27.63 -4.20 0.58
CA ASN A 529 27.77 -2.75 0.42
C ASN A 529 26.80 -2.22 -0.65
N SER A 530 26.82 -0.90 -0.91
CA SER A 530 25.93 -0.28 -1.90
C SER A 530 26.05 -0.84 -3.33
N ALA A 531 27.22 -1.35 -3.74
CA ALA A 531 27.38 -2.02 -5.03
C ALA A 531 26.75 -3.42 -5.04
N GLY A 532 26.88 -4.16 -3.93
CA GLY A 532 26.18 -5.43 -3.74
C GLY A 532 24.65 -5.27 -3.71
N MET A 533 24.14 -4.25 -3.00
CA MET A 533 22.70 -3.92 -2.98
C MET A 533 22.17 -3.61 -4.39
N GLN A 534 22.94 -2.91 -5.22
CA GLN A 534 22.56 -2.66 -6.61
C GLN A 534 22.60 -3.94 -7.45
N ALA A 535 23.60 -4.81 -7.26
CA ALA A 535 23.69 -6.09 -7.94
C ALA A 535 22.50 -7.01 -7.61
N MET A 536 22.07 -7.04 -6.33
CA MET A 536 20.86 -7.74 -5.92
C MET A 536 19.65 -7.21 -6.68
N ALA A 537 19.42 -5.89 -6.63
CA ALA A 537 18.30 -5.29 -7.34
C ALA A 537 18.32 -5.62 -8.83
N ASN A 538 19.48 -5.58 -9.49
CA ASN A 538 19.62 -5.92 -10.92
C ASN A 538 19.32 -7.38 -11.25
N THR A 539 19.43 -8.29 -10.28
CA THR A 539 19.14 -9.72 -10.45
C THR A 539 17.64 -9.98 -10.55
N VAL A 540 16.79 -9.08 -10.03
CA VAL A 540 15.34 -9.19 -10.14
C VAL A 540 14.92 -9.01 -11.61
N ASN A 541 14.39 -10.06 -12.22
CA ASN A 541 13.73 -9.96 -13.52
C ASN A 541 12.34 -9.34 -13.33
N LEU A 542 12.14 -8.10 -13.82
CA LEU A 542 10.90 -7.35 -13.62
C LEU A 542 9.69 -8.03 -14.24
N ALA A 543 9.88 -8.84 -15.28
CA ALA A 543 8.80 -9.60 -15.92
C ALA A 543 8.22 -10.72 -15.02
N LEU A 544 8.88 -11.06 -13.91
CA LEU A 544 8.36 -12.01 -12.92
C LEU A 544 7.32 -11.40 -11.97
N LEU A 545 7.28 -10.07 -11.89
CA LEU A 545 6.35 -9.31 -11.06
C LEU A 545 5.05 -9.10 -11.86
N THR A 546 3.93 -8.96 -11.16
CA THR A 546 2.59 -8.90 -11.77
C THR A 546 1.86 -7.58 -11.51
N SER A 547 0.96 -7.24 -12.44
CA SER A 547 -0.02 -6.16 -12.31
C SER A 547 -1.42 -6.69 -12.05
#